data_AF-A0A971VT45-F1
#
_entry.id   AF-A0A971VT45-F1
#
_cell.length_a   1.000
_cell.length_b   1.000
_cell.length_c   1.000
_cell.angle_alpha   90.00
_cell.angle_beta   90.00
_cell.angle_gamma   90.00
#
_symmetry.space_group_name_H-M   'P 1'
#
loop_
_entity.id
_entity.type
_entity.pdbx_description
1 polymer ?
#
loop_
_entity_poly.entity_id
_entity_poly.type
_entity_poly.pdbx_seq_one_letter_code
_entity_poly.pdbx_strand_id
1 'polypeptide(L)'
;MLVHPLFPCENPVLAVYCHSEVSDLPDEIRLNDLVEMRKKHPCGSANWKVTRIGADIKMRCEGCGRVVMLDRVEFLRRRKRVITPGPDAPEVTLGLVSRDKEAAQAEINQNVE
;
A
#
# COMPACT_ATOMS: atom_id res chain seq x y z
N MET A 1 -37.23 5.99 45.26
CA MET A 1 -37.44 5.35 43.95
C MET A 1 -37.11 6.39 42.89
N LEU A 2 -35.87 6.39 42.41
CA LEU A 2 -35.43 7.23 41.29
C LEU A 2 -35.62 6.40 40.02
N VAL A 3 -36.61 6.77 39.23
CA VAL A 3 -36.67 6.45 37.80
C VAL A 3 -36.39 7.74 37.06
N HIS A 4 -35.42 7.69 36.14
CA HIS A 4 -35.18 8.51 34.93
C HIS A 4 -33.66 8.52 34.62
N PRO A 5 -33.25 8.69 33.35
CA PRO A 5 -33.36 7.72 32.27
C PRO A 5 -32.00 7.56 31.55
N LEU A 6 -31.99 6.70 30.53
CA LEU A 6 -30.89 6.32 29.65
C LEU A 6 -30.09 7.51 29.03
N PHE A 7 -28.78 7.28 28.91
CA PHE A 7 -27.73 7.89 28.05
C PHE A 7 -28.22 8.75 26.85
N PRO A 8 -27.51 9.84 26.49
CA PRO A 8 -26.36 9.66 25.58
C PRO A 8 -25.13 10.50 25.91
N CYS A 9 -23.99 9.93 25.54
CA CYS A 9 -22.65 10.48 25.63
C CYS A 9 -22.47 11.72 24.75
N GLU A 10 -22.58 12.91 25.33
CA GLU A 10 -21.97 14.13 24.79
C GLU A 10 -20.66 14.35 25.55
N ASN A 11 -19.59 13.68 25.10
CA ASN A 11 -18.26 13.88 25.66
C ASN A 11 -17.48 14.89 24.79
N PRO A 12 -17.23 16.12 25.26
CA PRO A 12 -16.66 17.24 24.50
C PRO A 12 -15.13 17.17 24.26
N VAL A 13 -14.51 15.99 24.35
CA VAL A 13 -13.05 15.83 24.07
C VAL A 13 -12.71 15.67 22.58
N LEU A 14 -13.70 15.75 21.69
CA LEU A 14 -13.51 15.89 20.23
C LEU A 14 -13.20 17.34 19.82
N ALA A 15 -12.19 17.96 20.43
CA ALA A 15 -11.85 19.36 20.14
C ALA A 15 -10.34 19.64 20.08
N VAL A 16 -9.50 18.69 19.64
CA VAL A 16 -8.11 18.99 19.29
C VAL A 16 -7.67 18.08 18.13
N TYR A 17 -7.64 18.64 16.92
CA TYR A 17 -7.09 18.10 15.66
C TYR A 17 -7.88 17.00 14.91
N CYS A 18 -9.06 17.40 14.42
CA CYS A 18 -9.61 16.86 13.17
C CYS A 18 -9.03 17.68 11.99
N HIS A 19 -7.76 17.46 11.64
CA HIS A 19 -7.18 17.92 10.37
C HIS A 19 -7.16 16.75 9.38
N SER A 20 -8.37 16.42 8.94
CA SER A 20 -8.64 15.49 7.84
C SER A 20 -8.34 16.21 6.53
N GLU A 21 -7.10 16.15 6.06
CA GLU A 21 -6.71 16.40 4.66
C GLU A 21 -5.27 15.92 4.44
N VAL A 22 -5.03 14.64 4.72
CA VAL A 22 -3.81 13.96 4.28
C VAL A 22 -3.93 13.78 2.76
N SER A 23 -3.53 14.82 2.04
CA SER A 23 -3.25 14.82 0.60
C SER A 23 -1.98 14.02 0.30
N ASP A 24 -1.86 12.81 0.84
CA ASP A 24 -0.84 11.86 0.44
C ASP A 24 -1.48 10.89 -0.57
N LEU A 25 -1.65 11.35 -1.81
CA LEU A 25 -1.79 10.44 -2.94
C LEU A 25 -0.61 9.46 -2.85
N PRO A 26 -0.88 8.15 -2.68
CA PRO A 26 0.13 7.22 -2.26
C PRO A 26 1.13 7.11 -3.40
N ASP A 27 2.40 7.45 -3.12
CA ASP A 27 3.49 6.86 -3.86
C ASP A 27 3.29 5.34 -3.81
N GLU A 28 2.69 4.79 -4.87
CA GLU A 28 2.40 3.38 -4.97
C GLU A 28 3.74 2.66 -5.04
N ILE A 29 3.92 1.71 -4.12
CA ILE A 29 5.11 0.88 -4.04
C ILE A 29 4.59 -0.54 -4.18
N ARG A 30 5.17 -1.29 -5.11
CA ARG A 30 4.78 -2.67 -5.38
C ARG A 30 5.88 -3.64 -4.98
N LEU A 31 5.47 -4.86 -4.69
CA LEU A 31 6.38 -5.93 -4.32
C LEU A 31 7.23 -6.26 -5.53
N ASN A 32 8.53 -6.44 -5.33
CA ASN A 32 9.51 -6.63 -6.39
C ASN A 32 9.78 -5.43 -7.29
N ASP A 33 9.36 -4.22 -6.90
CA ASP A 33 9.77 -2.99 -7.58
C ASP A 33 11.30 -2.89 -7.64
N LEU A 34 11.81 -2.63 -8.84
CA LEU A 34 13.19 -2.29 -9.08
C LEU A 34 13.31 -0.76 -9.11
N VAL A 35 13.97 -0.19 -8.11
CA VAL A 35 14.09 1.26 -7.93
C VAL A 35 15.54 1.73 -7.99
N GLU A 36 15.72 2.96 -8.45
CA GLU A 36 17.00 3.66 -8.42
C GLU A 36 17.01 4.65 -7.25
N MET A 37 17.99 4.53 -6.36
CA MET A 37 18.20 5.43 -5.23
C MET A 37 19.06 6.64 -5.63
N ARG A 38 18.84 7.79 -4.98
CA ARG A 38 19.71 8.98 -5.12
C ARG A 38 21.11 8.75 -4.54
N LYS A 39 21.20 8.03 -3.41
CA LYS A 39 22.47 7.64 -2.80
C LYS A 39 22.89 6.26 -3.30
N LYS A 40 24.15 6.14 -3.74
CA LYS A 40 24.72 4.84 -4.12
C LYS A 40 24.97 3.99 -2.87
N HIS A 41 24.78 2.68 -3.00
CA HIS A 41 25.24 1.75 -1.98
C HIS A 41 26.78 1.76 -1.93
N PRO A 42 27.43 1.52 -0.77
CA PRO A 42 28.88 1.36 -0.67
C PRO A 42 29.50 0.32 -1.62
N CYS A 43 28.71 -0.57 -2.24
CA CYS A 43 29.20 -1.48 -3.28
C CYS A 43 29.26 -0.87 -4.70
N GLY A 44 28.82 0.38 -4.89
CA GLY A 44 28.80 1.08 -6.17
C GLY A 44 27.47 1.03 -6.94
N SER A 45 26.57 0.09 -6.61
CA SER A 45 25.25 -0.03 -7.25
C SER A 45 24.23 0.97 -6.69
N ALA A 46 23.37 1.48 -7.56
CA ALA A 46 22.24 2.36 -7.19
C ALA A 46 20.87 1.66 -7.30
N ASN A 47 20.87 0.39 -7.73
CA ASN A 47 19.67 -0.38 -8.02
C ASN A 47 19.29 -1.22 -6.81
N TRP A 48 18.02 -1.13 -6.44
CA TRP A 48 17.46 -1.80 -5.29
C TRP A 48 16.15 -2.48 -5.65
N LYS A 49 15.94 -3.69 -5.16
CA LYS A 49 14.73 -4.47 -5.33
C LYS A 49 13.92 -4.48 -4.03
N VAL A 50 12.68 -3.99 -4.08
CA VAL A 50 11.77 -4.00 -2.92
C VAL A 50 11.32 -5.43 -2.65
N THR A 51 11.53 -5.90 -1.42
CA THR A 51 11.19 -7.28 -1.00
C THR A 51 10.02 -7.30 0.00
N ARG A 52 9.82 -6.23 0.78
CA ARG A 52 8.71 -6.12 1.75
C ARG A 52 8.18 -4.70 1.77
N ILE A 53 6.87 -4.58 1.93
CA ILE A 53 6.14 -3.32 2.02
C ILE A 53 5.33 -3.32 3.32
N GLY A 54 5.38 -2.21 4.05
CA GLY A 54 4.75 -2.03 5.35
C GLY A 54 5.09 -0.64 5.88
N ALA A 55 5.19 -0.50 7.21
CA ALA A 55 5.70 0.72 7.84
C ALA A 55 7.15 1.00 7.43
N ASP A 56 7.98 -0.04 7.46
CA ASP A 56 9.33 -0.06 6.92
C ASP A 56 9.38 -0.86 5.62
N ILE A 57 10.22 -0.37 4.71
CA ILE A 57 10.44 -0.97 3.40
C ILE A 57 11.75 -1.73 3.44
N LYS A 58 11.65 -3.05 3.24
CA LYS A 58 12.83 -3.92 3.08
C LYS A 58 13.19 -4.01 1.62
N MET A 59 14.45 -3.76 1.31
CA MET A 59 14.97 -3.81 -0.06
C MET A 59 16.33 -4.49 -0.12
N ARG A 60 16.60 -5.12 -1.26
CA ARG A 60 17.85 -5.81 -1.57
C ARG A 60 18.64 -5.03 -2.61
N CYS A 61 19.94 -4.86 -2.40
CA CYS A 61 20.82 -4.30 -3.41
C CYS A 61 21.09 -5.34 -4.51
N GLU A 62 20.85 -4.99 -5.77
CA GLU A 62 21.05 -5.93 -6.89
C GLU A 62 22.53 -6.22 -7.19
N GLY A 63 23.46 -5.37 -6.74
CA GLY A 63 24.89 -5.58 -6.99
C GLY A 63 25.60 -6.48 -5.97
N CYS A 64 25.15 -6.49 -4.72
CA CYS A 64 25.83 -7.23 -3.64
C CYS A 64 24.90 -8.09 -2.78
N GLY A 65 23.59 -8.05 -3.01
CA GLY A 65 22.61 -8.84 -2.27
C GLY A 65 22.34 -8.38 -0.83
N ARG A 66 23.03 -7.33 -0.33
CA ARG A 66 22.76 -6.79 1.02
C ARG A 66 21.34 -6.25 1.12
N VAL A 67 20.73 -6.50 2.27
CA VAL A 67 19.36 -6.09 2.57
C VAL A 67 19.39 -4.93 3.56
N VAL A 68 18.61 -3.90 3.28
CA VAL A 68 18.45 -2.72 4.13
C VAL A 68 16.96 -2.50 4.40
N MET A 69 16.65 -2.00 5.59
CA MET A 69 15.31 -1.54 5.95
C MET A 69 15.35 -0.02 6.09
N LEU A 70 14.39 0.66 5.49
CA LEU A 70 14.22 2.10 5.52
C LEU A 70 12.77 2.41 5.85
N ASP A 71 12.52 3.46 6.62
CA ASP A 71 11.17 3.95 6.83
C ASP A 71 10.57 4.41 5.50
N ARG A 72 9.24 4.35 5.40
CA ARG A 72 8.53 4.69 4.17
C ARG A 72 8.83 6.12 3.70
N VAL A 73 8.89 7.08 4.62
CA VAL A 73 9.11 8.50 4.30
C VAL A 73 10.52 8.73 3.74
N GLU A 74 11.53 8.15 4.39
CA GLU A 74 12.91 8.20 3.92
C GLU A 74 13.11 7.49 2.58
N PHE A 75 12.47 6.34 2.39
CA PHE A 75 12.49 5.63 1.11
C PHE A 75 11.97 6.52 -0.01
N LEU A 76 10.81 7.14 0.16
CA LEU A 76 10.20 8.01 -0.85
C LEU A 76 11.08 9.24 -1.15
N ARG A 77 11.68 9.85 -0.12
CA ARG A 77 12.62 10.97 -0.28
C ARG A 77 13.90 10.57 -1.02
N ARG A 78 14.42 9.36 -0.77
CA ARG A 78 15.69 8.87 -1.35
C ARG A 78 15.49 8.20 -2.71
N ARG A 79 14.30 7.72 -3.02
CA ARG A 79 13.94 7.16 -4.32
C ARG A 79 14.07 8.25 -5.38
N LYS A 80 14.78 7.94 -6.46
CA LYS A 80 14.91 8.83 -7.62
C LYS A 80 13.83 8.51 -8.65
N ARG A 81 13.70 7.23 -9.02
CA ARG A 81 12.69 6.71 -9.95
C ARG A 81 12.52 5.21 -9.78
N VAL A 82 11.39 4.70 -10.26
CA VAL A 82 11.15 3.26 -10.44
C VAL A 82 11.65 2.88 -11.85
N ILE A 83 12.51 1.87 -11.94
CA ILE A 83 13.05 1.34 -13.20
C ILE A 83 12.08 0.32 -13.77
N THR A 84 11.63 -0.61 -12.93
CA THR A 84 10.70 -1.68 -13.33
C THR A 84 9.68 -1.85 -12.20
N PRO A 85 8.39 -1.61 -12.46
CA PRO A 85 7.36 -1.89 -11.48
C PRO A 85 7.19 -3.40 -11.32
N GLY A 86 6.93 -3.83 -10.10
CA GLY A 86 6.55 -5.19 -9.77
C GLY A 86 5.15 -5.53 -10.29
N PRO A 87 4.80 -6.82 -10.33
CA PRO A 87 3.46 -7.26 -10.69
C PRO A 87 2.43 -6.67 -9.72
N ASP A 88 1.27 -6.30 -10.25
CA ASP A 88 0.10 -5.97 -9.43
C ASP A 88 -0.18 -7.15 -8.50
N ALA A 89 -0.30 -6.89 -7.20
CA ALA A 89 -0.73 -7.92 -6.27
C ALA A 89 -2.10 -8.42 -6.78
N PRO A 90 -2.29 -9.74 -7.00
CA PRO A 90 -3.61 -10.25 -7.31
C PRO A 90 -4.51 -9.84 -6.14
N GLU A 91 -5.63 -9.19 -6.45
CA GLU A 91 -6.64 -8.84 -5.46
C GLU A 91 -6.97 -10.10 -4.68
N VAL A 92 -6.46 -10.20 -3.45
CA VAL A 92 -6.77 -11.29 -2.54
C VAL A 92 -8.19 -11.02 -2.07
N THR A 93 -9.15 -11.39 -2.91
CA THR A 93 -10.54 -11.49 -2.51
C THR A 93 -10.55 -12.54 -1.41
N LEU A 94 -10.73 -12.10 -0.16
CA LEU A 94 -10.93 -12.93 1.03
C LEU A 94 -12.23 -13.73 0.89
N GLY A 95 -12.38 -14.56 -0.14
CA GLY A 95 -13.63 -15.27 -0.45
C GLY A 95 -14.86 -14.38 -0.62
N LEU A 96 -14.72 -13.05 -0.64
CA LEU A 96 -15.77 -12.10 -0.94
C LEU A 96 -15.70 -11.83 -2.43
N VAL A 97 -16.26 -12.73 -3.23
CA VAL A 97 -16.56 -12.41 -4.63
C VAL A 97 -17.46 -11.19 -4.64
N SER A 98 -16.92 -10.06 -5.09
CA SER A 98 -17.69 -8.88 -5.46
C SER A 98 -18.72 -9.35 -6.49
N ARG A 99 -20.01 -9.28 -6.14
CA ARG A 99 -21.15 -9.74 -6.96
C ARG A 99 -21.20 -9.11 -8.36
N ASP A 100 -20.38 -8.11 -8.60
CA ASP A 100 -20.40 -7.26 -9.78
C ASP A 100 -19.72 -7.89 -11.01
N LYS A 101 -19.03 -9.04 -10.88
CA LYS A 101 -18.42 -9.75 -12.03
C LYS A 101 -19.15 -11.00 -12.50
N GLU A 102 -20.24 -11.41 -11.85
CA GLU A 102 -21.01 -12.61 -12.25
C GLU A 102 -22.04 -12.33 -13.36
N ALA A 103 -22.40 -11.06 -13.57
CA ALA A 103 -23.39 -10.67 -14.59
C ALA A 103 -22.86 -10.69 -16.03
N ALA A 104 -21.54 -10.56 -16.26
CA ALA A 104 -20.99 -10.51 -17.62
C ALA A 104 -20.76 -11.90 -18.25
N GLN A 105 -20.68 -12.97 -17.45
CA GLN A 105 -20.44 -14.32 -17.97
C GLN A 105 -21.76 -15.04 -18.33
N ALA A 106 -22.90 -14.53 -17.87
CA ALA A 106 -24.21 -15.13 -18.13
C ALA A 106 -24.73 -14.88 -19.55
N GLU A 107 -24.33 -13.79 -20.21
CA GLU A 107 -24.86 -13.41 -21.53
C GLU A 107 -24.20 -14.15 -22.70
N ILE A 108 -23.04 -14.80 -22.48
CA ILE A 108 -22.34 -15.52 -23.55
C ILE A 108 -22.91 -16.94 -23.77
N ASN A 109 -23.48 -17.55 -22.73
CA ASN A 109 -23.93 -18.94 -22.77
C ASN A 109 -25.34 -19.13 -23.39
N GLN A 110 -25.94 -18.08 -23.95
CA GLN A 110 -27.25 -18.14 -24.61
C GLN A 110 -27.20 -18.02 -26.14
N ASN A 111 -26.01 -17.92 -26.76
CA ASN A 111 -25.87 -17.82 -28.23
C ASN A 111 -25.14 -19.01 -28.87
N VAL A 112 -25.19 -20.18 -28.22
CA VAL A 112 -24.78 -21.46 -28.82
C VAL A 112 -26.02 -22.35 -28.92
N GLU A 113 -26.97 -21.94 -29.76
CA GLU A 113 -28.04 -22.79 -30.30
C GLU A 113 -28.22 -22.52 -31.79
#